data_AF-A0A060M2L9-F1
#
_entry.id   AF-A0A060M2L9-F1
#
_cell.length_a   1.000
_cell.length_b   1.000
_cell.length_c   1.000
_cell.angle_alpha   90.00
_cell.angle_beta   90.00
_cell.angle_gamma   90.00
#
_symmetry.space_group_name_H-M   'P 1'
#
loop_
_entity.id
_entity.type
_entity.pdbx_description
1 polymer ?
#
loop_
_entity_poly.entity_id
_entity_poly.type
_entity_poly.pdbx_seq_one_letter_code
_entity_poly.pdbx_strand_id
1 'polypeptide(L)'
;MERSKQVFSYKTEVDPETEIIYGHVTMMTDRKAADVPYYVISDEVFAVDEDSFADKPGVNDLLGMLEFFYTESDRLLDTVVVFPQMRDDLIRMETFSDWLQQWQRYFYLSNVKDIGFIVSHTQPESERFCMILEELGFEEMLSSEEEQQSFYFYNVTYITPVDFPNDDDGAVLQSLKDSGVDMSKPREVEFILLCPNRRSARKVAKLVELEGYEVDVDEDEEHEEFVLVCKKVIHLTHAEIVKHQHDLEEITARYEVKIDGWGAMVD
;
A
#
# COMPACT_ATOMS: atom_id res chain seq x y z
N MET A 1 -19.67 -0.68 11.87
CA MET A 1 -19.30 0.74 11.81
C MET A 1 -18.71 0.92 10.41
N GLU A 2 -19.42 1.58 9.50
CA GLU A 2 -18.91 1.79 8.13
C GLU A 2 -17.57 2.54 8.22
N ARG A 3 -16.50 1.98 7.65
CA ARG A 3 -15.24 2.72 7.48
C ARG A 3 -15.59 3.95 6.63
N SER A 4 -15.40 5.15 7.19
CA SER A 4 -15.52 6.41 6.45
C SER A 4 -14.76 6.26 5.13
N LYS A 5 -15.46 6.53 4.02
CA LYS A 5 -14.89 6.38 2.68
C LYS A 5 -13.98 7.57 2.42
N GLN A 6 -12.73 7.45 2.85
CA GLN A 6 -11.69 8.43 2.57
C GLN A 6 -11.39 8.43 1.07
N VAL A 7 -11.32 9.62 0.47
CA VAL A 7 -11.07 9.77 -0.96
C VAL A 7 -9.82 10.61 -1.16
N PHE A 8 -8.87 10.06 -1.92
CA PHE A 8 -7.68 10.77 -2.36
C PHE A 8 -7.82 11.14 -3.83
N SER A 9 -7.43 12.37 -4.16
CA SER A 9 -7.31 12.86 -5.53
C SER A 9 -6.02 13.64 -5.67
N TYR A 10 -5.51 13.79 -6.89
CA TYR A 10 -4.27 14.52 -7.12
C TYR A 10 -4.40 15.45 -8.32
N LYS A 11 -3.62 16.53 -8.29
CA LYS A 11 -3.44 17.49 -9.38
C LYS A 11 -1.96 17.78 -9.55
N THR A 12 -1.54 18.04 -10.78
CA THR A 12 -0.14 18.27 -11.13
C THR A 12 -0.01 19.45 -12.10
N GLU A 13 1.06 20.23 -11.94
CA GLU A 13 1.47 21.34 -12.79
C GLU A 13 2.98 21.24 -13.03
N VAL A 14 3.44 21.69 -14.20
CA VAL A 14 4.87 21.65 -14.58
C VAL A 14 5.37 23.08 -14.70
N ASP A 15 6.48 23.37 -14.04
CA ASP A 15 7.17 24.64 -14.23
C ASP A 15 7.91 24.63 -15.58
N PRO A 16 7.61 25.54 -16.51
CA PRO A 16 8.19 25.51 -17.85
C PRO A 16 9.65 25.98 -17.91
N GLU A 17 10.15 26.67 -16.88
CA GLU A 17 11.52 27.17 -16.85
C GLU A 17 12.47 26.17 -16.20
N THR A 18 11.98 25.50 -15.15
CA THR A 18 12.82 24.61 -14.33
C THR A 18 12.49 23.14 -14.50
N GLU A 19 11.44 22.81 -15.26
CA GLU A 19 10.89 21.46 -15.47
C GLU A 19 10.49 20.71 -14.18
N ILE A 20 10.50 21.41 -13.04
CA ILE A 20 10.01 20.87 -11.77
C ILE A 20 8.51 20.62 -11.92
N ILE A 21 8.10 19.42 -11.55
CA ILE A 21 6.70 19.07 -11.46
C ILE A 21 6.26 19.31 -10.03
N TYR A 22 5.25 20.15 -9.82
CA TYR A 22 4.63 20.32 -8.52
C TYR A 22 3.20 19.79 -8.58
N GLY A 23 2.76 19.16 -7.50
CA GLY A 23 1.41 18.67 -7.40
C GLY A 23 0.84 18.78 -6.01
N HIS A 24 -0.46 18.50 -5.92
CA HIS A 24 -1.22 18.47 -4.69
C HIS A 24 -2.02 17.18 -4.62
N VAL A 25 -1.93 16.51 -3.48
CA VAL A 25 -2.85 15.44 -3.10
C VAL A 25 -3.93 16.04 -2.23
N THR A 26 -5.16 16.06 -2.73
CA THR A 26 -6.33 16.42 -1.94
C THR A 26 -6.90 15.17 -1.29
N MET A 27 -6.86 15.15 0.03
CA MET A 27 -7.48 14.12 0.85
C MET A 27 -8.79 14.62 1.44
N MET A 28 -9.87 13.89 1.18
CA MET A 28 -11.20 14.16 1.71
C MET A 28 -11.51 13.19 2.85
N THR A 29 -11.74 13.75 4.03
CA THR A 29 -12.32 13.05 5.19
C THR A 29 -13.74 13.54 5.43
N ASP A 30 -14.52 12.81 6.23
CA ASP A 30 -15.92 13.12 6.56
C ASP A 30 -16.20 14.58 6.99
N ARG A 31 -15.18 15.35 7.38
CA ARG A 31 -15.34 16.73 7.87
C ARG A 31 -14.40 17.78 7.27
N LYS A 32 -13.32 17.42 6.55
CA LYS A 32 -12.36 18.39 5.97
C LYS A 32 -11.59 17.82 4.78
N ALA A 33 -11.30 18.73 3.84
CA ALA A 33 -10.27 18.53 2.83
C ALA A 33 -8.90 18.94 3.39
N ALA A 34 -7.86 18.20 3.03
CA ALA A 34 -6.48 18.57 3.27
C ALA A 34 -5.69 18.42 1.98
N ASP A 35 -4.95 19.46 1.61
CA ASP A 35 -4.03 19.42 0.47
C ASP A 35 -2.63 19.16 0.99
N VAL A 36 -1.99 18.16 0.40
CA VAL A 36 -0.60 17.78 0.66
C VAL A 36 0.19 18.07 -0.61
N PRO A 37 1.08 19.07 -0.61
CA PRO A 37 1.93 19.33 -1.77
C PRO A 37 2.94 18.19 -1.96
N TYR A 38 3.38 17.98 -3.19
CA TYR A 38 4.51 17.13 -3.54
C TYR A 38 5.28 17.71 -4.75
N TYR A 39 6.55 17.36 -4.87
CA TYR A 39 7.42 17.79 -5.97
C TYR A 39 8.05 16.57 -6.64
N VAL A 40 8.15 16.56 -7.96
CA VAL A 40 8.96 15.60 -8.73
C VAL A 40 10.14 16.35 -9.33
N ILE A 41 11.34 15.90 -9.01
CA ILE A 41 12.61 16.56 -9.32
C ILE A 41 13.48 15.55 -10.04
N SER A 42 13.83 15.81 -11.30
CA SER A 42 14.82 15.03 -12.05
C SER A 42 16.23 15.54 -11.80
N ASP A 43 17.23 14.74 -12.14
CA ASP A 43 18.64 15.13 -12.14
C ASP A 43 18.91 16.37 -13.01
N GLU A 44 18.16 16.53 -14.10
CA GLU A 44 18.22 17.70 -15.00
C GLU A 44 17.94 19.03 -14.28
N VAL A 45 17.13 19.01 -13.22
CA VAL A 45 16.85 20.20 -12.40
C VAL A 45 18.12 20.72 -11.72
N PHE A 46 19.02 19.84 -11.29
CA PHE A 46 20.30 20.24 -10.69
C PHE A 46 21.27 20.89 -11.70
N ALA A 47 20.99 20.80 -13.01
CA ALA A 47 21.75 21.51 -14.04
C ALA A 47 21.25 22.93 -14.31
N VAL A 48 20.09 23.32 -13.75
CA VAL A 48 19.52 24.67 -13.87
C VAL A 48 20.22 25.62 -12.88
N ASP A 49 20.42 26.88 -13.28
CA ASP A 49 21.04 27.90 -12.42
C ASP A 49 20.14 28.21 -11.21
N GLU A 50 20.72 28.28 -10.01
CA GLU A 50 20.03 28.60 -8.75
C GLU A 50 19.18 29.87 -8.84
N ASP A 51 19.62 30.88 -9.61
CA ASP A 51 18.88 32.13 -9.81
C ASP A 51 17.48 31.90 -10.42
N SER A 52 17.27 30.77 -11.12
CA SER A 52 15.97 30.36 -11.67
C SER A 52 14.94 30.00 -10.59
N PHE A 53 15.39 29.81 -9.34
CA PHE A 53 14.57 29.48 -8.18
C PHE A 53 14.49 30.63 -7.16
N ALA A 54 15.10 31.79 -7.44
CA ALA A 54 15.21 32.89 -6.48
C ALA A 54 13.86 33.39 -5.94
N ASP A 55 12.80 33.35 -6.77
CA ASP A 55 11.45 33.77 -6.38
C ASP A 55 10.63 32.65 -5.69
N LYS A 56 11.21 31.47 -5.48
CA LYS A 56 10.58 30.27 -4.92
C LYS A 56 11.36 29.75 -3.70
N PRO A 57 11.38 30.47 -2.56
CA PRO A 57 12.22 30.14 -1.42
C PRO A 57 11.99 28.71 -0.89
N GLY A 58 10.75 28.24 -0.80
CA GLY A 58 10.47 26.88 -0.33
C GLY A 58 10.92 25.77 -1.28
N VAL A 59 11.09 26.07 -2.58
CA VAL A 59 11.68 25.14 -3.56
C VAL A 59 13.20 25.18 -3.46
N ASN A 60 13.77 26.37 -3.25
CA ASN A 60 15.21 26.52 -3.05
C ASN A 60 15.70 25.77 -1.81
N ASP A 61 15.00 25.93 -0.68
CA ASP A 61 15.32 25.20 0.56
C ASP A 61 15.28 23.67 0.33
N LEU A 62 14.26 23.19 -0.37
CA LEU A 62 14.09 21.79 -0.75
C LEU A 62 15.25 21.28 -1.64
N LEU A 63 15.65 22.05 -2.64
CA LEU A 63 16.75 21.68 -3.55
C LEU A 63 18.10 21.67 -2.83
N GLY A 64 18.35 22.64 -1.94
CA GLY A 64 19.56 22.68 -1.12
C GLY A 64 19.70 21.42 -0.24
N MET A 65 18.61 20.98 0.39
CA MET A 65 18.60 19.73 1.17
C MET A 65 18.91 18.50 0.31
N LEU A 66 18.37 18.44 -0.92
CA LEU A 66 18.63 17.34 -1.86
C LEU A 66 20.06 17.33 -2.40
N GLU A 67 20.61 18.50 -2.76
CA GLU A 67 21.99 18.63 -3.22
C GLU A 67 22.98 18.19 -2.13
N PHE A 68 22.70 18.61 -0.89
CA PHE A 68 23.48 18.18 0.27
C PHE A 68 23.44 16.66 0.43
N PHE A 69 22.25 16.06 0.40
CA PHE A 69 22.09 14.61 0.46
C PHE A 69 22.85 13.88 -0.66
N TYR A 70 22.81 14.40 -1.89
CA TYR A 70 23.55 13.85 -3.03
C TYR A 70 25.07 13.86 -2.76
N THR A 71 25.56 14.96 -2.16
CA THR A 71 26.98 15.12 -1.82
C THR A 71 27.44 14.14 -0.73
N GLU A 72 26.61 13.85 0.27
CA GLU A 72 26.99 12.97 1.38
C GLU A 72 26.79 11.48 1.09
N SER A 73 25.81 11.11 0.28
CA SER A 73 25.39 9.70 0.13
C SER A 73 26.09 8.95 -1.02
N ASP A 74 26.88 9.63 -1.87
CA ASP A 74 27.43 9.09 -3.12
C ASP A 74 26.36 8.46 -4.05
N ARG A 75 25.07 8.78 -3.83
CA ARG A 75 23.95 8.21 -4.61
C ARG A 75 23.69 9.02 -5.86
N LEU A 76 23.41 8.31 -6.96
CA LEU A 76 22.92 8.91 -8.20
C LEU A 76 21.39 8.86 -8.16
N LEU A 77 20.77 10.01 -7.91
CA LEU A 77 19.31 10.18 -7.98
C LEU A 77 18.93 10.59 -9.41
N ASP A 78 18.12 9.78 -10.10
CA ASP A 78 17.67 10.13 -11.46
C ASP A 78 16.36 10.95 -11.42
N THR A 79 15.43 10.58 -10.53
CA THR A 79 14.18 11.30 -10.31
C THR A 79 13.64 11.01 -8.93
N VAL A 80 13.44 12.06 -8.15
CA VAL A 80 12.96 12.02 -6.76
C VAL A 80 11.57 12.61 -6.68
N VAL A 81 10.68 11.98 -5.88
CA VAL A 81 9.46 12.62 -5.42
C VAL A 81 9.59 13.04 -3.98
N VAL A 82 9.41 14.32 -3.68
CA VAL A 82 9.51 14.87 -2.33
C VAL A 82 8.17 15.35 -1.80
N PHE A 83 7.84 14.88 -0.60
CA PHE A 83 6.74 15.44 0.20
C PHE A 83 7.31 16.34 1.30
N PRO A 84 7.05 17.65 1.25
CA PRO A 84 7.35 18.54 2.38
C PRO A 84 6.33 18.32 3.51
N GLN A 85 6.57 18.99 4.65
CA GLN A 85 5.78 18.98 5.88
C GLN A 85 4.31 18.52 5.71
N MET A 86 3.98 17.41 6.36
CA MET A 86 2.62 16.88 6.43
C MET A 86 1.83 17.61 7.52
N ARG A 87 0.51 17.72 7.38
CA ARG A 87 -0.31 18.27 8.48
C ARG A 87 -0.45 17.24 9.61
N ASP A 88 -0.36 17.72 10.84
CA ASP A 88 -0.44 16.88 12.06
C ASP A 88 -1.74 16.06 12.15
N ASP A 89 -2.85 16.61 11.67
CA ASP A 89 -4.12 15.89 11.67
C ASP A 89 -4.15 14.70 10.70
N LEU A 90 -3.33 14.72 9.65
CA LEU A 90 -3.14 13.61 8.72
C LEU A 90 -2.30 12.52 9.36
N ILE A 91 -1.16 12.89 9.96
CA ILE A 91 -0.21 11.95 10.60
C ILE A 91 -0.92 11.14 11.70
N ARG A 92 -1.91 11.75 12.36
CA ARG A 92 -2.68 11.08 13.42
C ARG A 92 -3.69 10.05 12.94
N MET A 93 -4.04 10.05 11.65
CA MET A 93 -5.01 9.11 11.10
C MET A 93 -4.46 7.69 11.10
N GLU A 94 -5.29 6.73 11.50
CA GLU A 94 -4.93 5.30 11.49
C GLU A 94 -4.53 4.82 10.09
N THR A 95 -5.19 5.35 9.06
CA THR A 95 -4.98 4.96 7.64
C THR A 95 -3.86 5.73 6.94
N PHE A 96 -3.14 6.63 7.64
CA PHE A 96 -2.09 7.42 7.00
C PHE A 96 -0.92 6.56 6.51
N SER A 97 -0.52 5.55 7.28
CA SER A 97 0.50 4.58 6.85
C SER A 97 0.04 3.80 5.61
N ASP A 98 -1.22 3.34 5.59
CA ASP A 98 -1.79 2.65 4.41
C ASP A 98 -1.77 3.55 3.16
N TRP A 99 -2.07 4.84 3.33
CA TRP A 99 -2.03 5.79 2.24
C TRP A 99 -0.61 6.00 1.71
N LEU A 100 0.38 6.18 2.60
CA LEU A 100 1.79 6.30 2.21
C LEU A 100 2.26 5.06 1.45
N GLN A 101 1.87 3.86 1.87
CA GLN A 101 2.18 2.62 1.15
C GLN A 101 1.55 2.59 -0.25
N GLN A 102 0.28 2.99 -0.38
CA GLN A 102 -0.40 3.07 -1.68
C GLN A 102 0.27 4.07 -2.63
N TRP A 103 0.71 5.22 -2.12
CA TRP A 103 1.43 6.21 -2.92
C TRP A 103 2.82 5.75 -3.34
N GLN A 104 3.55 5.09 -2.44
CA GLN A 104 4.82 4.45 -2.81
C GLN A 104 4.65 3.43 -3.93
N ARG A 105 3.58 2.61 -3.85
CA ARG A 105 3.21 1.70 -4.95
C ARG A 105 2.93 2.45 -6.25
N TYR A 106 2.18 3.55 -6.20
CA TYR A 106 1.88 4.35 -7.39
C TYR A 106 3.16 4.87 -8.06
N PHE A 107 4.11 5.40 -7.29
CA PHE A 107 5.38 5.91 -7.79
C PHE A 107 6.25 4.81 -8.38
N TYR A 108 6.37 3.68 -7.69
CA TYR A 108 7.07 2.52 -8.21
C TYR A 108 6.49 2.10 -9.58
N LEU A 109 5.16 1.98 -9.69
CA LEU A 109 4.49 1.63 -10.95
C LEU A 109 4.62 2.72 -12.03
N SER A 110 4.83 3.97 -11.62
CA SER A 110 5.10 5.10 -12.49
C SER A 110 6.58 5.23 -12.87
N ASN A 111 7.42 4.27 -12.49
CA ASN A 111 8.86 4.26 -12.73
C ASN A 111 9.61 5.46 -12.11
N VAL A 112 9.07 6.02 -11.03
CA VAL A 112 9.77 6.98 -10.17
C VAL A 112 10.81 6.23 -9.35
N LYS A 113 12.04 6.76 -9.32
CA LYS A 113 13.16 6.01 -8.77
C LYS A 113 13.38 6.25 -7.29
N ASP A 114 13.15 7.44 -6.79
CA ASP A 114 13.41 7.74 -5.39
C ASP A 114 12.23 8.51 -4.79
N ILE A 115 11.90 8.22 -3.54
CA ILE A 115 10.87 8.93 -2.79
C ILE A 115 11.51 9.43 -1.52
N GLY A 116 11.33 10.72 -1.28
CA GLY A 116 11.87 11.44 -0.13
C GLY A 116 10.79 12.17 0.67
N PHE A 117 11.05 12.31 1.96
CA PHE A 117 10.26 13.10 2.89
C PHE A 117 11.17 14.09 3.59
N ILE A 118 10.81 15.38 3.55
CA ILE A 118 11.47 16.40 4.36
C ILE A 118 10.59 16.64 5.58
N VAL A 119 11.16 16.38 6.74
CA VAL A 119 10.44 16.50 8.00
C VAL A 119 11.20 17.45 8.90
N SER A 120 10.46 18.38 9.49
CA SER A 120 11.02 19.31 10.46
C SER A 120 10.94 18.71 11.87
N HIS A 121 12.04 18.70 12.62
CA HIS A 121 12.04 18.33 14.04
C HIS A 121 11.14 19.22 14.89
N THR A 122 10.95 20.47 14.47
CA THR A 122 10.10 21.44 15.18
C THR A 122 8.61 21.21 14.95
N GLN A 123 8.26 20.35 13.97
CA GLN A 123 6.88 20.03 13.70
C GLN A 123 6.27 19.20 14.84
N PRO A 124 5.05 19.52 15.30
CA PRO A 124 4.31 18.61 16.16
C PRO A 124 4.11 17.26 15.46
N GLU A 125 4.18 16.15 16.21
CA GLU A 125 4.11 14.78 15.66
C GLU A 125 5.28 14.35 14.75
N SER A 126 6.38 15.12 14.67
CA SER A 126 7.57 14.74 13.89
C SER A 126 8.10 13.36 14.28
N GLU A 127 8.23 13.07 15.57
CA GLU A 127 8.65 11.75 16.08
C GLU A 127 7.74 10.61 15.57
N ARG A 128 6.41 10.80 15.64
CA ARG A 128 5.45 9.81 15.14
C ARG A 128 5.57 9.62 13.65
N PHE A 129 5.78 10.70 12.90
CA PHE A 129 5.95 10.61 11.46
C PHE A 129 7.24 9.87 11.09
N CYS A 130 8.34 10.12 11.81
CA CYS A 130 9.60 9.38 11.65
C CYS A 130 9.39 7.88 11.86
N MET A 131 8.72 7.49 12.96
CA MET A 131 8.43 6.09 13.24
C MET A 131 7.66 5.42 12.09
N ILE A 132 6.65 6.10 11.53
CA ILE A 132 5.90 5.57 10.38
C ILE A 132 6.82 5.42 9.17
N LEU A 133 7.68 6.40 8.88
CA LEU A 133 8.61 6.33 7.76
C LEU A 133 9.64 5.20 7.93
N GLU A 134 10.19 5.02 9.12
CA GLU A 134 11.09 3.91 9.46
C GLU A 134 10.42 2.54 9.30
N GLU A 135 9.17 2.39 9.78
CA GLU A 135 8.38 1.16 9.59
C GLU A 135 8.13 0.85 8.11
N LEU A 136 8.08 1.87 7.27
CA LEU A 136 7.93 1.77 5.81
C LEU A 136 9.26 1.59 5.06
N GLY A 137 10.38 1.50 5.78
CA GLY A 137 11.71 1.23 5.22
C GLY A 137 12.49 2.46 4.78
N PHE A 138 12.08 3.67 5.19
CA PHE A 138 12.86 4.88 4.95
C PHE A 138 13.98 4.99 5.97
N GLU A 139 15.14 5.46 5.52
CA GLU A 139 16.29 5.73 6.37
C GLU A 139 16.39 7.22 6.67
N GLU A 140 16.60 7.56 7.95
CA GLU A 140 16.87 8.94 8.39
C GLU A 140 18.27 9.38 7.95
N MET A 141 18.37 10.55 7.32
CA MET A 141 19.65 11.21 7.05
C MET A 141 19.58 12.66 7.53
N LEU A 142 20.56 13.05 8.33
CA LEU A 142 20.65 14.39 8.90
C LEU A 142 21.06 15.40 7.83
N SER A 143 20.38 16.55 7.76
CA SER A 143 20.79 17.65 6.89
C SER A 143 21.77 18.59 7.63
N SER A 144 23.00 18.11 7.86
CA SER A 144 24.11 18.88 8.49
C SER A 144 23.87 19.43 9.91
N GLU A 145 24.96 19.86 10.58
CA GLU A 145 24.88 20.60 11.85
C GLU A 145 24.43 22.07 11.67
N GLU A 146 24.34 22.59 10.44
CA GLU A 146 23.92 23.97 10.15
C GLU A 146 22.39 24.12 10.01
N GLU A 147 21.68 23.08 9.56
CA GLU A 147 20.21 23.09 9.37
C GLU A 147 19.44 22.39 10.50
N GLN A 148 19.83 22.57 11.77
CA GLN A 148 19.41 21.84 13.00
C GLN A 148 17.89 21.71 13.32
N GLN A 149 16.99 21.89 12.36
CA GLN A 149 15.54 21.86 12.52
C GLN A 149 14.82 20.94 11.53
N SER A 150 15.53 20.28 10.58
CA SER A 150 14.93 19.32 9.64
C SER A 150 15.88 18.17 9.30
N PHE A 151 15.33 17.09 8.75
CA PHE A 151 16.04 15.92 8.24
C PHE A 151 15.33 15.38 7.01
N TYR A 152 16.06 14.59 6.22
CA TYR A 152 15.59 13.98 4.99
C TYR A 152 15.48 12.47 5.17
N PHE A 153 14.25 11.96 5.04
CA PHE A 153 13.99 10.53 4.97
C PHE A 153 13.87 10.11 3.52
N TYR A 154 14.47 8.99 3.16
CA TYR A 154 14.40 8.49 1.80
C TYR A 154 14.37 6.97 1.78
N ASN A 155 13.73 6.41 0.76
CA ASN A 155 13.59 4.97 0.68
C ASN A 155 14.71 4.34 -0.15
N VAL A 156 15.51 3.47 0.49
CA VAL A 156 16.58 2.71 -0.17
C VAL A 156 16.10 1.38 -0.74
N THR A 157 14.94 0.93 -0.30
CA THR A 157 14.31 -0.31 -0.69
C THR A 157 12.92 0.04 -1.17
N TYR A 158 12.68 0.12 -2.49
CA TYR A 158 11.29 0.19 -2.96
C TYR A 158 10.50 -0.83 -2.17
N ILE A 159 9.42 -0.39 -1.50
CA ILE A 159 8.46 -1.34 -0.94
C ILE A 159 8.20 -2.30 -2.09
N THR A 160 8.63 -3.55 -1.94
CA THR A 160 8.43 -4.58 -2.95
C THR A 160 6.97 -4.45 -3.31
N PRO A 161 6.63 -4.13 -4.57
CA PRO A 161 5.26 -3.82 -4.93
C PRO A 161 4.38 -4.94 -4.37
N VAL A 162 3.55 -4.56 -3.41
CA VAL A 162 2.45 -5.41 -2.98
C VAL A 162 1.55 -5.45 -4.19
N ASP A 163 1.63 -6.52 -4.98
CA ASP A 163 0.81 -6.67 -6.19
C ASP A 163 -0.67 -6.66 -5.81
N PHE A 164 -0.95 -6.98 -4.55
CA PHE A 164 -2.26 -7.19 -3.99
C PHE A 164 -2.64 -6.09 -2.98
N PRO A 165 -3.94 -5.90 -2.69
CA PRO A 165 -4.42 -4.93 -1.69
C PRO A 165 -3.89 -5.20 -0.27
N ASN A 166 -3.94 -4.17 0.60
CA ASN A 166 -3.60 -4.33 2.03
C ASN A 166 -4.80 -4.87 2.82
N ASP A 167 -5.14 -6.13 2.60
CA ASP A 167 -6.11 -6.92 3.36
C ASP A 167 -5.59 -8.36 3.54
N ASP A 168 -6.34 -9.18 4.29
CA ASP A 168 -5.92 -10.55 4.62
C ASP A 168 -5.66 -11.39 3.36
N ASP A 169 -6.51 -11.27 2.34
CA ASP A 169 -6.36 -11.98 1.06
C ASP A 169 -5.13 -11.50 0.28
N GLY A 170 -4.89 -10.19 0.26
CA GLY A 170 -3.73 -9.61 -0.38
C GLY A 170 -2.42 -9.97 0.31
N ALA A 171 -2.42 -10.08 1.64
CA ALA A 171 -1.27 -10.56 2.41
C ALA A 171 -0.91 -12.01 2.06
N VAL A 172 -1.91 -12.90 1.91
CA VAL A 172 -1.68 -14.29 1.47
C VAL A 172 -1.14 -14.34 0.05
N LEU A 173 -1.74 -13.60 -0.88
CA LEU A 173 -1.28 -13.54 -2.27
C LEU A 173 0.15 -13.00 -2.39
N GLN A 174 0.49 -11.99 -1.58
CA GLN A 174 1.85 -11.46 -1.52
C GLN A 174 2.84 -12.51 -1.01
N SER A 175 2.49 -13.21 0.07
CA SER A 175 3.31 -14.30 0.61
C SER A 175 3.57 -15.43 -0.41
N LEU A 176 2.55 -15.79 -1.20
CA LEU A 176 2.70 -16.76 -2.30
C LEU A 176 3.68 -16.26 -3.37
N LYS A 177 3.52 -15.01 -3.81
CA LYS A 177 4.42 -14.39 -4.79
C LYS A 177 5.86 -14.33 -4.26
N ASP A 178 6.05 -13.89 -3.03
CA ASP A 178 7.37 -13.77 -2.38
C ASP A 178 8.06 -15.13 -2.20
N SER A 179 7.26 -16.20 -2.06
CA SER A 179 7.73 -17.59 -2.04
C SER A 179 8.09 -18.14 -3.43
N GLY A 180 7.98 -17.34 -4.49
CA GLY A 180 8.32 -17.72 -5.86
C GLY A 180 7.21 -18.43 -6.62
N VAL A 181 5.96 -18.40 -6.14
CA VAL A 181 4.83 -18.97 -6.87
C VAL A 181 4.59 -18.20 -8.16
N ASP A 182 4.50 -18.94 -9.27
CA ASP A 182 4.16 -18.37 -10.58
C ASP A 182 2.67 -17.94 -10.62
N MET A 183 2.42 -16.67 -10.30
CA MET A 183 1.08 -16.06 -10.23
C MET A 183 0.39 -15.97 -11.60
N SER A 184 1.10 -16.20 -12.70
CA SER A 184 0.52 -16.16 -14.06
C SER A 184 -0.31 -17.41 -14.39
N LYS A 185 -0.12 -18.50 -13.62
CA LYS A 185 -0.79 -19.78 -13.84
C LYS A 185 -1.97 -19.96 -12.89
N PRO A 186 -3.08 -20.57 -13.36
CA PRO A 186 -4.12 -21.04 -12.46
C PRO A 186 -3.55 -22.03 -11.44
N ARG A 187 -4.05 -21.97 -10.22
CA ARG A 187 -3.70 -22.88 -9.12
C ARG A 187 -4.97 -23.46 -8.50
N GLU A 188 -4.84 -24.65 -7.94
CA GLU A 188 -5.88 -25.20 -7.10
C GLU A 188 -5.92 -24.40 -5.79
N VAL A 189 -7.08 -23.80 -5.53
CA VAL A 189 -7.37 -23.02 -4.34
C VAL A 189 -8.40 -23.78 -3.52
N GLU A 190 -8.16 -23.88 -2.22
CA GLU A 190 -9.04 -24.49 -1.24
C GLU A 190 -9.72 -23.39 -0.42
N PHE A 191 -11.05 -23.37 -0.37
CA PHE A 191 -11.84 -22.50 0.50
C PHE A 191 -12.39 -23.32 1.66
N ILE A 192 -12.22 -22.81 2.89
CA ILE A 192 -12.62 -23.51 4.11
C ILE A 192 -13.97 -22.96 4.61
N LEU A 193 -14.98 -23.82 4.67
CA LEU A 193 -16.32 -23.49 5.11
C LEU A 193 -16.64 -24.25 6.41
N LEU A 194 -17.05 -23.54 7.46
CA LEU A 194 -17.47 -24.11 8.73
C LEU A 194 -19.00 -24.23 8.76
N CYS A 195 -19.49 -25.44 9.01
CA CYS A 195 -20.90 -25.78 9.04
C CYS A 195 -21.32 -26.22 10.46
N PRO A 196 -22.47 -25.74 10.97
CA PRO A 196 -22.87 -25.99 12.36
C PRO A 196 -23.39 -27.42 12.62
N ASN A 197 -23.67 -28.21 11.58
CA ASN A 197 -24.11 -29.59 11.73
C ASN A 197 -24.02 -30.37 10.42
N ARG A 198 -24.09 -31.71 10.54
CA ARG A 198 -24.04 -32.63 9.40
C ARG A 198 -25.10 -32.39 8.32
N ARG A 199 -26.27 -31.85 8.68
CA ARG A 199 -27.36 -31.62 7.73
C ARG A 199 -27.09 -30.38 6.87
N SER A 200 -26.55 -29.30 7.45
CA SER A 200 -26.10 -28.14 6.67
C SER A 200 -24.92 -28.52 5.81
N ALA A 201 -23.88 -29.16 6.38
CA ALA A 201 -22.69 -29.63 5.67
C ALA A 201 -23.03 -30.39 4.37
N ARG A 202 -23.89 -31.43 4.46
CA ARG A 202 -24.30 -32.22 3.28
C ARG A 202 -25.10 -31.45 2.24
N LYS A 203 -25.84 -30.40 2.63
CA LYS A 203 -26.62 -29.58 1.69
C LYS A 203 -25.72 -28.55 1.01
N VAL A 204 -24.86 -27.90 1.79
CA VAL A 204 -23.89 -26.93 1.33
C VAL A 204 -22.92 -27.57 0.36
N ALA A 205 -22.37 -28.75 0.69
CA ALA A 205 -21.48 -29.49 -0.21
C ALA A 205 -22.12 -29.69 -1.60
N LYS A 206 -23.37 -30.15 -1.65
CA LYS A 206 -24.09 -30.32 -2.93
C LYS A 206 -24.32 -29.03 -3.70
N LEU A 207 -24.55 -27.91 -3.02
CA LEU A 207 -24.75 -26.61 -3.67
C LEU A 207 -23.42 -26.10 -4.24
N VAL A 208 -22.34 -26.23 -3.48
CA VAL A 208 -21.00 -25.80 -3.89
C VAL A 208 -20.46 -26.70 -5.03
N GLU A 209 -20.72 -28.01 -4.99
CA GLU A 209 -20.44 -28.94 -6.10
C GLU A 209 -21.14 -28.52 -7.41
N LEU A 210 -22.37 -28.00 -7.36
CA LEU A 210 -23.11 -27.54 -8.54
C LEU A 210 -22.47 -26.31 -9.20
N GLU A 211 -21.71 -25.52 -8.43
CA GLU A 211 -20.91 -24.40 -8.93
C GLU A 211 -19.52 -24.82 -9.45
N GLY A 212 -19.26 -26.13 -9.52
CA GLY A 212 -18.05 -26.70 -10.10
C GLY A 212 -16.85 -26.72 -9.16
N TYR A 213 -17.09 -26.79 -7.85
CA TYR A 213 -16.05 -27.09 -6.86
C TYR A 213 -15.99 -28.60 -6.61
N GLU A 214 -14.81 -29.10 -6.25
CA GLU A 214 -14.67 -30.39 -5.57
C GLU A 214 -14.79 -30.14 -4.06
N VAL A 215 -15.54 -30.96 -3.32
CA VAL A 215 -15.82 -30.70 -1.90
C VAL A 215 -15.51 -31.93 -1.05
N ASP A 216 -14.56 -31.79 -0.14
CA ASP A 216 -14.31 -32.74 0.94
C ASP A 216 -15.05 -32.30 2.21
N VAL A 217 -15.65 -33.24 2.94
CA VAL A 217 -16.42 -32.98 4.16
C VAL A 217 -15.80 -33.75 5.32
N ASP A 218 -15.25 -33.03 6.28
CA ASP A 218 -14.69 -33.56 7.51
C ASP A 218 -15.51 -33.14 8.73
N GLU A 219 -15.45 -33.95 9.78
CA GLU A 219 -16.08 -33.68 11.07
C GLU A 219 -14.99 -33.25 12.04
N ASP A 220 -15.12 -32.05 12.61
CA ASP A 220 -14.26 -31.58 13.69
C ASP A 220 -14.86 -32.07 15.01
N GLU A 221 -14.34 -33.20 15.49
CA GLU A 221 -14.80 -33.84 16.73
C GLU A 221 -14.57 -32.96 17.98
N GLU A 222 -13.63 -32.00 17.94
CA GLU A 222 -13.29 -31.14 19.08
C GLU A 222 -14.27 -29.96 19.22
N HIS A 223 -14.71 -29.39 18.09
CA HIS A 223 -15.59 -28.22 18.06
C HIS A 223 -17.07 -28.55 17.81
N GLU A 224 -17.40 -29.83 17.59
CA GLU A 224 -18.74 -30.29 17.17
C GLU A 224 -19.21 -29.62 15.84
N GLU A 225 -18.27 -29.23 14.99
CA GLU A 225 -18.49 -28.57 13.69
C GLU A 225 -18.15 -29.47 12.51
N PHE A 226 -18.58 -29.09 11.31
CA PHE A 226 -18.23 -29.77 10.06
C PHE A 226 -17.42 -28.82 9.19
N VAL A 227 -16.27 -29.28 8.72
CA VAL A 227 -15.37 -28.52 7.86
C VAL A 227 -15.57 -28.99 6.42
N LEU A 228 -15.84 -28.04 5.53
CA LEU A 228 -15.90 -28.27 4.09
C LEU A 228 -14.67 -27.65 3.45
N VAL A 229 -13.86 -28.48 2.78
CA VAL A 229 -12.74 -28.03 1.96
C VAL A 229 -13.21 -28.00 0.51
N CYS A 230 -13.47 -26.80 -0.01
CA CYS A 230 -14.02 -26.57 -1.35
C CYS A 230 -12.90 -26.15 -2.31
N LYS A 231 -12.56 -27.02 -3.27
CA LYS A 231 -11.41 -26.87 -4.17
C LYS A 231 -11.82 -26.39 -5.55
N LYS A 232 -11.08 -25.45 -6.13
CA LYS A 232 -11.29 -24.97 -7.50
C LYS A 232 -10.00 -24.43 -8.12
N VAL A 233 -9.79 -24.71 -9.41
CA VAL A 233 -8.66 -24.16 -10.16
C VAL A 233 -9.00 -22.76 -10.65
N ILE A 234 -8.31 -21.75 -10.12
CA ILE A 234 -8.55 -20.32 -10.43
C ILE A 234 -7.23 -19.56 -10.56
N HIS A 235 -7.28 -18.34 -11.12
CA HIS A 235 -6.11 -17.45 -11.14
C HIS A 235 -5.91 -16.81 -9.76
N LEU A 236 -4.65 -16.73 -9.30
CA LEU A 236 -4.28 -16.10 -8.02
C LEU A 236 -4.29 -14.57 -8.13
N THR A 237 -5.48 -14.02 -8.32
CA THR A 237 -5.72 -12.57 -8.28
C THR A 237 -6.69 -12.26 -7.16
N HIS A 238 -6.51 -11.10 -6.53
CA HIS A 238 -7.39 -10.64 -5.45
C HIS A 238 -8.87 -10.63 -5.87
N ALA A 239 -9.16 -10.13 -7.09
CA ALA A 239 -10.51 -10.09 -7.62
C ALA A 239 -11.16 -11.47 -7.76
N GLU A 240 -10.41 -12.50 -8.17
CA GLU A 240 -10.93 -13.86 -8.27
C GLU A 240 -11.17 -14.48 -6.88
N ILE A 241 -10.25 -14.28 -5.93
CA ILE A 241 -10.42 -14.75 -4.54
C ILE A 241 -11.67 -14.15 -3.90
N VAL A 242 -11.78 -12.82 -3.90
CA VAL A 242 -12.91 -12.10 -3.29
C VAL A 242 -14.24 -12.46 -3.97
N LYS A 243 -14.24 -12.59 -5.30
CA LYS A 243 -15.43 -13.04 -6.03
C LYS A 243 -15.87 -14.43 -5.59
N HIS A 244 -14.93 -15.38 -5.47
CA HIS A 244 -15.27 -16.74 -5.05
C HIS A 244 -15.73 -16.82 -3.60
N GLN A 245 -15.16 -16.03 -2.68
CA GLN A 245 -15.67 -15.90 -1.32
C GLN A 245 -17.11 -15.37 -1.33
N HIS A 246 -17.37 -14.28 -2.05
CA HIS A 246 -18.72 -13.69 -2.16
C HIS A 246 -19.75 -14.66 -2.76
N ASP A 247 -19.39 -15.35 -3.85
CA ASP A 247 -20.26 -16.34 -4.49
C ASP A 247 -20.60 -17.49 -3.50
N LEU A 248 -19.62 -17.96 -2.73
CA LEU A 248 -19.82 -18.97 -1.68
C LEU A 248 -20.70 -18.45 -0.54
N GLU A 249 -20.53 -17.20 -0.09
CA GLU A 249 -21.40 -16.57 0.91
C GLU A 249 -22.85 -16.51 0.43
N GLU A 250 -23.08 -16.07 -0.81
CA GLU A 250 -24.42 -15.92 -1.39
C GLU A 250 -25.16 -17.26 -1.45
N ILE A 251 -24.48 -18.31 -1.90
CA ILE A 251 -25.06 -19.65 -2.06
C ILE A 251 -25.30 -20.33 -0.71
N THR A 252 -24.50 -20.00 0.30
CA THR A 252 -24.57 -20.61 1.63
C THR A 252 -25.33 -19.79 2.67
N ALA A 253 -25.79 -18.58 2.34
CA ALA A 253 -26.43 -17.62 3.25
C ALA A 253 -27.58 -18.17 4.12
N ARG A 254 -28.26 -19.24 3.68
CA ARG A 254 -29.39 -19.87 4.41
C ARG A 254 -28.99 -21.00 5.36
N TYR A 255 -27.70 -21.31 5.47
CA TYR A 255 -27.20 -22.50 6.16
C TYR A 255 -26.30 -22.20 7.36
N GLU A 256 -26.23 -20.93 7.78
CA GLU A 256 -25.41 -20.48 8.92
C GLU A 256 -23.94 -20.94 8.77
N VAL A 257 -23.41 -20.85 7.54
CA VAL A 257 -22.04 -21.21 7.20
C VAL A 257 -21.13 -20.00 7.38
N LYS A 258 -19.93 -20.23 7.91
CA LYS A 258 -18.85 -19.24 7.94
C LYS A 258 -17.78 -19.64 6.92
N ILE A 259 -17.35 -18.71 6.08
CA ILE A 259 -16.10 -18.86 5.32
C ILE A 259 -14.96 -18.48 6.26
N ASP A 260 -14.06 -19.42 6.53
CA ASP A 260 -12.99 -19.24 7.53
C ASP A 260 -11.68 -18.76 6.91
N GLY A 261 -11.40 -19.16 5.67
CA GLY A 261 -10.20 -18.74 4.95
C GLY A 261 -10.02 -19.51 3.64
N TRP A 262 -8.87 -19.29 3.01
CA TRP A 262 -8.47 -20.02 1.82
C TRP A 262 -6.95 -20.27 1.79
N GLY A 263 -6.54 -21.24 0.99
CA GLY A 263 -5.15 -21.53 0.69
C GLY A 263 -4.96 -21.95 -0.77
N ALA A 264 -3.73 -21.88 -1.26
CA ALA A 264 -3.39 -22.38 -2.60
C ALA A 264 -2.33 -23.47 -2.49
N MET A 265 -2.47 -24.52 -3.30
CA MET A 265 -1.46 -25.54 -3.41
C MET A 265 -0.23 -24.99 -4.14
N VAL A 266 0.93 -25.12 -3.49
CA VAL A 266 2.24 -24.74 -4.01
C VAL A 266 3.05 -26.01 -4.30
N ASP A 267 3.72 -26.05 -5.46
CA ASP A 267 4.57 -27.18 -5.88
C ASP A 267 5.95 -27.15 -5.21
#